data_AF-A0A5B7ZVZ2-F1
#
_entry.id   AF-A0A5B7ZVZ2-F1
#
_cell.length_a   1.000
_cell.length_b   1.000
_cell.length_c   1.000
_cell.angle_alpha   90.00
_cell.angle_beta   90.00
_cell.angle_gamma   90.00
#
_symmetry.space_group_name_H-M   'P 1'
#
loop_
_entity.id
_entity.type
_entity.pdbx_description
1 polymer ?
#
loop_
_entity_poly.entity_id
_entity_poly.type
_entity_poly.pdbx_seq_one_letter_code
_entity_poly.pdbx_strand_id
1 'polypeptide(L)'
;MPRLPPVPLKIALLNTPEIELWPAALLRARSNHDARALSRASRVLRRKRDGAYLAADLAEGLLPLLPNLRREPGLDAALDALESAPMHARSGLEHVGELPLHRLQERLDALGIDEADYADRTGLGLVAEPDWLAFAGFDRYRRPLWLRVDAARAWLRMRDEARRDGALLEAISGYRSHDYQLGIFGRKSARGLSLDDILAVNAAPGFSEHHSGLALDIGTMDEPPAEESFERTAAFAWLREHAGEHGFAMSYPRNNPHGIVYEPWHWRYAGA
;
A
#
# COMPACT_ATOMS: atom_id res chain seq x y z
N MET A 1 -28.71 11.38 3.34
CA MET A 1 -27.60 12.23 2.85
C MET A 1 -27.48 12.06 1.34
N PRO A 2 -27.33 13.14 0.55
CA PRO A 2 -27.07 13.02 -0.88
C PRO A 2 -25.69 12.37 -1.08
N ARG A 3 -25.64 11.22 -1.77
CA ARG A 3 -24.38 10.58 -2.17
C ARG A 3 -23.67 11.52 -3.14
N LEU A 4 -22.63 12.20 -2.67
CA LEU A 4 -21.72 12.94 -3.53
C LEU A 4 -21.22 12.00 -4.65
N PRO A 5 -21.12 12.48 -5.90
CA PRO A 5 -20.59 11.66 -6.98
C PRO A 5 -19.17 11.18 -6.64
N PRO A 6 -18.80 9.94 -6.99
CA PRO A 6 -17.50 9.39 -6.65
C PRO A 6 -16.38 10.25 -7.25
N VAL A 7 -15.34 10.51 -6.44
CA VAL A 7 -14.13 11.20 -6.90
C VAL A 7 -13.52 10.39 -8.05
N PRO A 8 -13.30 10.98 -9.25
CA PRO A 8 -12.74 10.26 -10.37
C PRO A 8 -11.25 9.97 -10.12
N LEU A 9 -10.92 8.69 -9.93
CA LEU A 9 -9.55 8.21 -9.76
C LEU A 9 -9.07 7.65 -11.10
N LYS A 10 -8.13 8.36 -11.74
CA LYS A 10 -7.69 8.09 -13.13
C LYS A 10 -6.32 7.44 -13.23
N ILE A 11 -5.57 7.40 -12.13
CA ILE A 11 -4.22 6.87 -12.08
C ILE A 11 -4.26 5.60 -11.25
N ALA A 12 -3.77 4.50 -11.83
CA ALA A 12 -3.74 3.19 -11.20
C ALA A 12 -2.33 2.61 -11.22
N LEU A 13 -1.95 1.91 -10.16
CA LEU A 13 -0.83 0.99 -10.11
C LEU A 13 -1.36 -0.39 -10.48
N LEU A 14 -0.86 -1.01 -11.54
CA LEU A 14 -1.17 -2.42 -11.81
C LEU A 14 -0.17 -3.27 -11.07
N ASN A 15 -0.68 -4.33 -10.46
CA ASN A 15 0.05 -5.11 -9.50
C ASN A 15 0.05 -6.57 -9.95
N THR A 16 1.23 -7.19 -9.92
CA THR A 16 1.40 -8.63 -10.17
C THR A 16 2.29 -9.21 -9.07
N PRO A 17 2.41 -10.54 -8.93
CA PRO A 17 3.16 -11.13 -7.82
C PRO A 17 4.60 -10.63 -7.64
N GLU A 18 5.34 -10.36 -8.72
CA GLU A 18 6.77 -9.97 -8.66
C GLU A 18 7.07 -8.59 -9.28
N ILE A 19 6.19 -8.08 -10.15
CA ILE A 19 6.41 -6.84 -10.91
C ILE A 19 5.20 -5.92 -10.79
N GLU A 20 5.45 -4.66 -10.44
CA GLU A 20 4.47 -3.60 -10.45
C GLU A 20 4.60 -2.76 -11.72
N LEU A 21 3.48 -2.32 -12.30
CA LEU A 21 3.50 -1.41 -13.43
C LEU A 21 3.13 -0.01 -12.94
N TRP A 22 4.15 0.82 -12.75
CA TRP A 22 4.00 2.16 -12.20
C TRP A 22 3.71 3.19 -13.29
N PRO A 23 2.78 4.14 -13.08
CA PRO A 23 2.69 5.32 -13.94
C PRO A 23 4.03 6.07 -13.95
N ALA A 24 4.62 6.26 -15.13
CA ALA A 24 5.98 6.79 -15.24
C ALA A 24 6.11 8.20 -14.63
N ALA A 25 5.05 9.02 -14.74
CA ALA A 25 4.98 10.37 -14.18
C ALA A 25 5.11 10.43 -12.64
N LEU A 26 4.95 9.30 -11.94
CA LEU A 26 5.10 9.22 -10.48
C LEU A 26 6.49 8.72 -10.04
N LEU A 27 7.35 8.33 -10.99
CA LEU A 27 8.67 7.79 -10.72
C LEU A 27 9.75 8.88 -10.78
N ARG A 28 10.82 8.68 -10.01
CA ARG A 28 12.02 9.51 -10.05
C ARG A 28 13.11 8.79 -10.84
N ALA A 29 13.73 9.50 -11.77
CA ALA A 29 14.88 8.98 -12.50
C ALA A 29 16.05 8.68 -11.57
N ARG A 30 16.75 7.55 -11.78
CA ARG A 30 17.95 7.17 -11.02
C ARG A 30 19.23 7.33 -11.83
N SER A 31 19.09 7.58 -13.13
CA SER A 31 20.19 7.80 -14.06
C SER A 31 19.71 8.71 -15.21
N ASN A 32 20.65 9.23 -16.00
CA ASN A 32 20.31 9.96 -17.23
C ASN A 32 19.61 9.06 -18.27
N HIS A 33 19.90 7.76 -18.26
CA HIS A 33 19.22 6.80 -19.11
C HIS A 33 17.75 6.65 -18.69
N ASP A 34 17.51 6.47 -17.39
CA ASP A 34 16.16 6.40 -16.81
C ASP A 34 15.38 7.68 -17.11
N ALA A 35 15.99 8.85 -16.94
CA ALA A 35 15.31 10.13 -17.18
C ALA A 35 14.77 10.23 -18.60
N ARG A 36 15.55 9.79 -19.60
CA ARG A 36 15.12 9.76 -21.00
C ARG A 36 13.98 8.76 -21.21
N ALA A 37 14.07 7.56 -20.63
CA ALA A 37 13.01 6.56 -20.73
C ALA A 37 11.71 7.04 -20.07
N LEU A 38 11.77 7.51 -18.83
CA LEU A 38 10.62 7.99 -18.05
C LEU A 38 9.88 9.15 -18.74
N SER A 39 10.61 10.07 -19.39
CA SER A 39 10.00 11.22 -20.07
C SER A 39 9.06 10.85 -21.22
N ARG A 40 9.19 9.64 -21.76
CA ARG A 40 8.44 9.13 -22.90
C ARG A 40 7.47 8.01 -22.53
N ALA A 41 7.59 7.49 -21.31
CA ALA A 41 6.88 6.30 -20.88
C ALA A 41 5.49 6.63 -20.35
N SER A 42 4.52 5.79 -20.65
CA SER A 42 3.22 5.74 -19.95
C SER A 42 3.41 5.09 -18.58
N ARG A 43 4.10 3.94 -18.56
CA ARG A 43 4.31 3.09 -17.39
C ARG A 43 5.73 2.54 -17.36
N VAL A 44 6.12 2.04 -16.20
CA VAL A 44 7.40 1.34 -15.98
C VAL A 44 7.14 0.06 -15.21
N LEU A 45 7.68 -1.03 -15.72
CA LEU A 45 7.75 -2.30 -15.01
C LEU A 45 8.83 -2.15 -13.93
N ARG A 46 8.42 -2.24 -12.67
CA ARG A 46 9.27 -2.10 -11.49
C ARG A 46 9.19 -3.39 -10.67
N ARG A 47 10.35 -4.00 -10.44
CA ARG A 47 10.44 -5.21 -9.61
C ARG A 47 10.07 -4.90 -8.15
N LYS A 48 9.24 -5.72 -7.52
CA LYS A 48 8.78 -5.49 -6.14
C LYS A 48 9.88 -5.57 -5.10
N ARG A 49 10.65 -6.67 -5.11
CA ARG A 49 11.66 -6.99 -4.08
C ARG A 49 12.74 -5.93 -3.84
N ASP A 50 13.15 -5.20 -4.88
CA ASP A 50 14.24 -4.20 -4.78
C ASP A 50 13.90 -2.85 -5.44
N GLY A 51 12.76 -2.76 -6.12
CA GLY A 51 12.34 -1.56 -6.81
C GLY A 51 13.08 -1.25 -8.10
N ALA A 52 13.86 -2.16 -8.67
CA ALA A 52 14.58 -1.95 -9.92
C ALA A 52 13.62 -1.64 -11.08
N TYR A 53 13.99 -0.69 -11.94
CA TYR A 53 13.26 -0.43 -13.18
C TYR A 53 13.70 -1.45 -14.23
N LEU A 54 12.76 -2.29 -14.67
CA LEU A 54 13.00 -3.41 -15.56
C LEU A 54 12.84 -3.00 -17.01
N ALA A 55 11.76 -2.28 -17.31
CA ALA A 55 11.40 -1.83 -18.64
C ALA A 55 10.47 -0.62 -18.57
N ALA A 56 10.47 0.20 -19.62
CA ALA A 56 9.55 1.31 -19.81
C ALA A 56 8.57 1.01 -20.95
N ASP A 57 7.28 1.19 -20.72
CA ASP A 57 6.23 1.10 -21.73
C ASP A 57 6.15 2.42 -22.50
N LEU A 58 6.60 2.41 -23.76
CA LEU A 58 6.62 3.57 -24.64
C LEU A 58 5.57 3.40 -25.75
N ALA A 59 5.23 4.48 -26.44
CA ALA A 59 4.33 4.43 -27.60
C ALA A 59 4.84 3.51 -28.73
N GLU A 60 6.17 3.34 -28.85
CA GLU A 60 6.80 2.48 -29.86
C GLU A 60 6.99 1.03 -29.37
N GLY A 61 6.59 0.73 -28.13
CA GLY A 61 6.72 -0.58 -27.49
C GLY A 61 7.59 -0.57 -26.24
N LEU A 62 7.82 -1.77 -25.71
CA LEU A 62 8.53 -1.95 -24.44
C LEU A 62 10.04 -1.76 -24.60
N LEU A 63 10.61 -0.78 -23.89
CA LEU A 63 12.04 -0.51 -23.82
C LEU A 63 12.65 -1.19 -22.57
N PRO A 64 13.52 -2.21 -22.71
CA PRO A 64 14.23 -2.80 -21.58
C PRO A 64 15.21 -1.81 -20.94
N LEU A 65 15.24 -1.76 -19.61
CA LEU A 65 16.16 -0.93 -18.81
C LEU A 65 17.23 -1.76 -18.09
N LEU A 66 17.08 -3.09 -18.08
CA LEU A 66 18.06 -4.03 -17.56
C LEU A 66 18.44 -5.10 -18.60
N PRO A 67 19.66 -5.67 -18.51
CA PRO A 67 20.01 -6.83 -19.31
C PRO A 67 19.12 -8.02 -18.92
N ASN A 68 18.89 -8.92 -19.87
CA ASN A 68 18.16 -10.17 -19.67
C ASN A 68 16.71 -10.04 -19.16
N LEU A 69 16.01 -8.94 -19.49
CA LEU A 69 14.59 -8.73 -19.14
C LEU A 69 13.74 -9.99 -19.36
N ARG A 70 13.92 -10.70 -20.47
CA ARG A 70 13.17 -11.93 -20.81
C ARG A 70 13.27 -13.08 -19.81
N ARG A 71 14.24 -13.03 -18.89
CA ARG A 71 14.43 -14.02 -17.82
C ARG A 71 13.91 -13.53 -16.47
N GLU A 72 13.35 -12.32 -16.41
CA GLU A 72 12.85 -11.77 -15.16
C GLU A 72 11.61 -12.55 -14.68
N PRO A 73 11.62 -13.09 -13.45
CA PRO A 73 10.44 -13.72 -12.87
C PRO A 73 9.23 -12.78 -12.87
N GLY A 74 8.08 -13.31 -13.29
CA GLY A 74 6.84 -12.55 -13.35
C GLY A 74 6.72 -11.59 -14.54
N LEU A 75 7.66 -11.59 -15.50
CA LEU A 75 7.54 -10.75 -16.70
C LEU A 75 6.26 -11.04 -17.48
N ASP A 76 5.94 -12.31 -17.74
CA ASP A 76 4.76 -12.67 -18.53
C ASP A 76 3.47 -12.13 -17.88
N ALA A 77 3.30 -12.34 -16.58
CA ALA A 77 2.17 -11.78 -15.82
C ALA A 77 2.13 -10.24 -15.88
N ALA A 78 3.29 -9.57 -15.88
CA ALA A 78 3.36 -8.12 -16.03
C ALA A 78 2.94 -7.64 -17.41
N LEU A 79 3.29 -8.38 -18.47
CA LEU A 79 2.88 -8.08 -19.84
C LEU A 79 1.37 -8.32 -20.03
N ASP A 80 0.84 -9.42 -19.51
CA ASP A 80 -0.61 -9.70 -19.52
C ASP A 80 -1.41 -8.60 -18.79
N ALA A 81 -0.90 -8.13 -17.65
CA ALA A 81 -1.49 -7.00 -16.92
C ALA A 81 -1.44 -5.69 -17.70
N LEU A 82 -0.36 -5.44 -18.47
CA LEU A 82 -0.21 -4.25 -19.29
C LEU A 82 -1.27 -4.19 -20.41
N GLU A 83 -1.53 -5.33 -21.05
CA GLU A 83 -2.48 -5.45 -22.17
C GLU A 83 -3.94 -5.36 -21.71
N SER A 84 -4.25 -5.87 -20.52
CA SER A 84 -5.62 -5.95 -19.97
C SER A 84 -6.15 -4.66 -19.31
N ALA A 85 -5.38 -3.57 -19.36
CA ALA A 85 -5.51 -2.39 -18.49
C ALA A 85 -6.96 -2.00 -18.08
N PRO A 86 -7.28 -1.95 -16.76
CA PRO A 86 -8.62 -1.70 -16.21
C PRO A 86 -9.14 -0.25 -16.40
N MET A 87 -8.43 0.59 -17.15
CA MET A 87 -8.68 2.03 -17.28
C MET A 87 -10.00 2.38 -18.01
N HIS A 88 -10.73 1.40 -18.52
CA HIS A 88 -12.02 1.58 -19.20
C HIS A 88 -13.23 1.18 -18.34
N ALA A 89 -13.04 0.82 -17.06
CA ALA A 89 -14.15 0.51 -16.17
C ALA A 89 -14.99 1.77 -15.86
N ARG A 90 -16.32 1.65 -15.96
CA ARG A 90 -17.24 2.73 -15.55
C ARG A 90 -17.12 2.94 -14.04
N SER A 91 -17.13 4.20 -13.62
CA SER A 91 -17.09 4.54 -12.20
C SER A 91 -18.20 3.84 -11.42
N GLY A 92 -17.84 3.05 -10.40
CA GLY A 92 -18.77 2.28 -9.57
C GLY A 92 -18.92 0.80 -9.95
N LEU A 93 -18.26 0.32 -11.00
CA LEU A 93 -18.22 -1.10 -11.41
C LEU A 93 -16.80 -1.67 -11.40
N GLU A 94 -15.87 -1.00 -10.72
CA GLU A 94 -14.49 -1.44 -10.66
C GLU A 94 -14.35 -2.69 -9.79
N HIS A 95 -13.93 -3.80 -10.39
CA HIS A 95 -13.54 -5.01 -9.66
C HIS A 95 -12.04 -4.98 -9.40
N VAL A 96 -11.65 -5.27 -8.17
CA VAL A 96 -10.26 -5.45 -7.75
C VAL A 96 -10.11 -6.93 -7.44
N GLY A 97 -9.32 -7.63 -8.25
CA GLY A 97 -8.97 -9.02 -8.01
C GLY A 97 -7.92 -9.15 -6.93
N GLU A 98 -7.78 -10.34 -6.38
CA GLU A 98 -6.74 -10.68 -5.41
C GLU A 98 -5.65 -11.49 -6.10
N LEU A 99 -4.40 -11.07 -5.89
CA LEU A 99 -3.23 -11.81 -6.32
C LEU A 99 -3.07 -13.08 -5.47
N PRO A 100 -2.49 -14.16 -6.02
CA PRO A 100 -2.14 -15.32 -5.22
C PRO A 100 -1.15 -14.93 -4.11
N LEU A 101 -1.15 -15.68 -3.00
CA LEU A 101 -0.17 -15.57 -1.91
C LEU A 101 1.20 -16.12 -2.33
N HIS A 102 1.70 -15.63 -3.46
CA HIS A 102 2.86 -16.13 -4.18
C HIS A 102 4.10 -16.07 -3.30
N ARG A 103 4.74 -17.23 -3.08
CA ARG A 103 5.96 -17.38 -2.26
C ARG A 103 5.81 -16.85 -0.84
N LEU A 104 4.58 -16.77 -0.30
CA LEU A 104 4.38 -16.27 1.05
C LEU A 104 5.07 -17.18 2.09
N GLN A 105 4.88 -18.50 1.96
CA GLN A 105 5.55 -19.48 2.83
C GLN A 105 7.06 -19.30 2.85
N GLU A 106 7.71 -19.14 1.69
CA GLU A 106 9.15 -18.89 1.60
C GLU A 106 9.60 -17.63 2.37
N ARG A 107 8.75 -16.58 2.41
CA ARG A 107 9.04 -15.35 3.15
C ARG A 107 8.89 -15.55 4.66
N LEU A 108 7.90 -16.33 5.09
CA LEU A 108 7.70 -16.68 6.50
C LEU A 108 8.84 -17.58 7.00
N ASP A 109 9.21 -18.60 6.21
CA ASP A 109 10.34 -19.50 6.50
C ASP A 109 11.65 -18.74 6.65
N ALA A 110 11.91 -17.75 5.77
CA ALA A 110 13.09 -16.90 5.83
C ALA A 110 13.18 -16.05 7.11
N LEU A 111 12.05 -15.83 7.78
CA LEU A 111 11.97 -15.13 9.07
C LEU A 111 11.89 -16.10 10.26
N GLY A 112 11.78 -17.41 10.02
CA GLY A 112 11.55 -18.41 11.07
C GLY A 112 10.15 -18.31 11.69
N ILE A 113 9.15 -17.86 10.93
CA ILE A 113 7.76 -17.72 11.38
C ILE A 113 6.97 -18.92 10.87
N ASP A 114 6.36 -19.68 11.77
CA ASP A 114 5.34 -20.68 11.41
C ASP A 114 4.00 -19.99 11.16
N GLU A 115 3.39 -20.24 10.00
CA GLU A 115 2.15 -19.56 9.59
C GLU A 115 0.98 -19.86 10.54
N ALA A 116 0.79 -21.13 10.90
CA ALA A 116 -0.35 -21.58 11.69
C ALA A 116 -0.23 -21.10 13.14
N ASP A 117 0.95 -21.27 13.76
CA ASP A 117 1.22 -20.76 15.11
C ASP A 117 1.04 -19.23 15.17
N TYR A 118 1.54 -18.51 14.16
CA TYR A 118 1.39 -17.06 14.10
C TYR A 118 -0.08 -16.64 13.96
N ALA A 119 -0.83 -17.29 13.08
CA ALA A 119 -2.25 -17.03 12.90
C ALA A 119 -3.05 -17.34 14.17
N ASP A 120 -2.80 -18.46 14.83
CA ASP A 120 -3.49 -18.87 16.05
C ASP A 120 -3.18 -17.92 17.22
N ARG A 121 -1.91 -17.52 17.38
CA ARG A 121 -1.49 -16.61 18.46
C ARG A 121 -2.04 -15.19 18.30
N THR A 122 -2.11 -14.70 17.07
CA THR A 122 -2.49 -13.30 16.79
C THR A 122 -3.94 -13.14 16.35
N GLY A 123 -4.61 -14.21 15.93
CA GLY A 123 -5.93 -14.14 15.29
C GLY A 123 -5.93 -13.35 13.97
N LEU A 124 -4.77 -13.02 13.41
CA LEU A 124 -4.67 -12.33 12.12
C LEU A 124 -4.85 -13.34 10.98
N GLY A 125 -5.61 -12.94 9.97
CA GLY A 125 -5.80 -13.72 8.75
C GLY A 125 -4.77 -13.38 7.68
N LEU A 126 -4.61 -14.30 6.73
CA LEU A 126 -3.85 -14.05 5.51
C LEU A 126 -4.51 -12.97 4.65
N VAL A 127 -3.70 -12.07 4.11
CA VAL A 127 -4.12 -10.92 3.33
C VAL A 127 -3.41 -10.94 1.98
N ALA A 128 -4.19 -11.23 0.94
CA ALA A 128 -3.76 -11.12 -0.45
C ALA A 128 -3.58 -9.66 -0.85
N GLU A 129 -2.71 -9.44 -1.85
CA GLU A 129 -2.54 -8.14 -2.46
C GLU A 129 -3.57 -7.91 -3.57
N PRO A 130 -4.08 -6.69 -3.77
CA PRO A 130 -4.95 -6.39 -4.91
C PRO A 130 -4.16 -6.41 -6.22
N ASP A 131 -4.80 -6.82 -7.32
CA ASP A 131 -4.23 -6.83 -8.68
C ASP A 131 -4.08 -5.42 -9.29
N TRP A 132 -4.75 -4.41 -8.73
CA TRP A 132 -4.46 -3.02 -8.98
C TRP A 132 -4.89 -2.11 -7.82
N LEU A 133 -4.26 -0.94 -7.73
CA LEU A 133 -4.53 0.08 -6.71
C LEU A 133 -4.78 1.44 -7.36
N ALA A 134 -5.61 2.25 -6.72
CA ALA A 134 -5.88 3.62 -7.14
C ALA A 134 -4.90 4.60 -6.45
N PHE A 135 -4.49 5.62 -7.20
CA PHE A 135 -3.69 6.71 -6.68
C PHE A 135 -4.54 7.63 -5.78
N ALA A 136 -4.21 7.71 -4.51
CA ALA A 136 -4.94 8.47 -3.48
C ALA A 136 -4.22 9.77 -3.06
N GLY A 137 -3.27 10.23 -3.89
CA GLY A 137 -2.45 11.41 -3.62
C GLY A 137 -1.05 11.04 -3.12
N PHE A 138 -0.47 11.89 -2.29
CA PHE A 138 0.86 11.67 -1.73
C PHE A 138 0.77 11.54 -0.21
N ASP A 139 1.63 10.71 0.36
CA ASP A 139 1.87 10.69 1.81
C ASP A 139 2.71 11.90 2.27
N ARG A 140 2.91 12.02 3.58
CA ARG A 140 3.70 13.10 4.21
C ARG A 140 5.14 13.17 3.69
N TYR A 141 5.67 12.09 3.12
CA TYR A 141 7.02 12.00 2.56
C TYR A 141 7.05 12.22 1.05
N ARG A 142 5.94 12.67 0.46
CA ARG A 142 5.78 12.90 -0.98
C ARG A 142 5.95 11.63 -1.81
N ARG A 143 5.67 10.46 -1.23
CA ARG A 143 5.59 9.19 -1.95
C ARG A 143 4.16 8.98 -2.43
N PRO A 144 3.94 8.38 -3.61
CA PRO A 144 2.60 8.02 -4.06
C PRO A 144 1.87 7.15 -3.05
N LEU A 145 0.66 7.56 -2.68
CA LEU A 145 -0.24 6.82 -1.81
C LEU A 145 -1.13 5.92 -2.66
N TRP A 146 -1.01 4.61 -2.45
CA TRP A 146 -1.80 3.60 -3.14
C TRP A 146 -2.80 2.98 -2.17
N LEU A 147 -4.06 2.92 -2.58
CA LEU A 147 -5.15 2.31 -1.83
C LEU A 147 -6.06 1.54 -2.78
N ARG A 148 -6.82 0.59 -2.26
CA ARG A 148 -7.94 0.01 -3.00
C ARG A 148 -8.93 1.12 -3.34
N VAL A 149 -9.57 1.04 -4.51
CA VAL A 149 -10.33 2.17 -5.08
C VAL A 149 -11.47 2.68 -4.17
N ASP A 150 -12.10 1.79 -3.42
CA ASP A 150 -13.12 2.08 -2.42
C ASP A 150 -12.53 2.82 -1.21
N ALA A 151 -11.45 2.30 -0.63
CA ALA A 151 -10.72 2.96 0.44
C ALA A 151 -10.14 4.33 0.00
N ALA A 152 -9.64 4.44 -1.22
CA ALA A 152 -9.13 5.69 -1.79
C ALA A 152 -10.22 6.76 -1.86
N ARG A 153 -11.42 6.41 -2.35
CA ARG A 153 -12.55 7.33 -2.41
C ARG A 153 -13.03 7.74 -1.02
N ALA A 154 -13.07 6.79 -0.08
CA ALA A 154 -13.44 7.06 1.30
C ALA A 154 -12.43 7.99 1.99
N TRP A 155 -11.14 7.71 1.83
CA TRP A 155 -10.05 8.54 2.35
C TRP A 155 -10.12 9.99 1.85
N LEU A 156 -10.33 10.18 0.55
CA LEU A 156 -10.41 11.54 -0.02
C LEU A 156 -11.60 12.32 0.55
N ARG A 157 -12.76 11.67 0.71
CA ARG A 157 -13.92 12.32 1.36
C ARG A 157 -13.65 12.65 2.83
N MET A 158 -13.11 11.69 3.59
CA MET A 158 -12.79 11.87 5.00
C MET A 158 -11.78 13.01 5.21
N ARG A 159 -10.71 13.05 4.42
CA ARG A 159 -9.71 14.11 4.48
C ARG A 159 -10.29 15.48 4.12
N ASP A 160 -11.17 15.54 3.12
CA ASP A 160 -11.81 16.80 2.72
C ASP A 160 -12.80 17.31 3.78
N GLU A 161 -13.52 16.40 4.45
CA GLU A 161 -14.44 16.74 5.54
C GLU A 161 -13.68 17.22 6.78
N ALA A 162 -12.68 16.45 7.23
CA ALA A 162 -11.80 16.86 8.32
C ALA A 162 -11.22 18.26 8.10
N ARG A 163 -10.76 18.54 6.88
CA ARG A 163 -10.22 19.86 6.53
C ARG A 163 -11.26 20.98 6.66
N ARG A 164 -12.53 20.74 6.32
CA ARG A 164 -13.61 21.74 6.49
C ARG A 164 -13.89 22.02 7.96
N ASP A 165 -13.71 21.00 8.80
CA ASP A 165 -13.89 21.10 10.25
C ASP A 165 -12.65 21.62 10.99
N GLY A 166 -11.59 21.96 10.25
CA GLY A 166 -10.34 22.49 10.82
C GLY A 166 -9.36 21.42 11.33
N ALA A 167 -9.64 20.13 11.11
CA ALA A 167 -8.73 19.03 11.39
C ALA A 167 -7.86 18.70 10.17
N LEU A 168 -6.54 18.65 10.35
CA LEU A 168 -5.60 18.29 9.29
C LEU A 168 -5.20 16.81 9.40
N LEU A 169 -5.61 16.02 8.41
CA LEU A 169 -5.23 14.62 8.28
C LEU A 169 -4.15 14.45 7.21
N GLU A 170 -3.06 13.78 7.57
CA GLU A 170 -1.99 13.40 6.65
C GLU A 170 -1.88 11.88 6.54
N ALA A 171 -1.73 11.36 5.33
CA ALA A 171 -1.37 9.96 5.15
C ALA A 171 0.12 9.77 5.43
N ILE A 172 0.45 8.73 6.20
CA ILE A 172 1.83 8.31 6.50
C ILE A 172 2.21 7.13 5.58
N SER A 173 1.32 6.15 5.46
CA SER A 173 1.54 4.95 4.66
C SER A 173 0.19 4.33 4.23
N GLY A 174 0.15 3.72 3.03
CA GLY A 174 -1.02 3.02 2.49
C GLY A 174 -0.65 1.59 2.14
N TYR A 175 -0.97 1.13 0.93
CA TYR A 175 -0.59 -0.22 0.48
C TYR A 175 0.90 -0.52 0.65
N ARG A 176 1.19 -1.74 1.12
CA ARG A 176 2.52 -2.34 1.22
C ARG A 176 2.48 -3.75 0.65
N SER A 177 3.38 -4.09 -0.28
CA SER A 177 3.51 -5.48 -0.77
C SER A 177 4.10 -6.41 0.29
N HIS A 178 3.93 -7.72 0.13
CA HIS A 178 4.58 -8.76 0.92
C HIS A 178 6.12 -8.58 0.89
N ASP A 179 6.68 -8.27 -0.27
CA ASP A 179 8.11 -7.97 -0.44
C ASP A 179 8.55 -6.72 0.33
N TYR A 180 7.74 -5.65 0.28
CA TYR A 180 8.04 -4.44 1.03
C TYR A 180 8.05 -4.71 2.54
N GLN A 181 7.08 -5.49 3.01
CA GLN A 181 6.97 -5.90 4.42
C GLN A 181 8.17 -6.74 4.84
N LEU A 182 8.57 -7.74 4.06
CA LEU A 182 9.78 -8.53 4.31
C LEU A 182 11.02 -7.61 4.39
N GLY A 183 11.11 -6.60 3.52
CA GLY A 183 12.17 -5.61 3.57
C GLY A 183 12.19 -4.77 4.86
N ILE A 184 11.04 -4.51 5.49
CA ILE A 184 10.98 -3.85 6.81
C ILE A 184 11.63 -4.73 7.88
N PHE A 185 11.29 -6.02 7.89
CA PHE A 185 11.87 -6.99 8.83
C PHE A 185 13.38 -7.04 8.66
N GLY A 186 13.87 -7.23 7.43
CA GLY A 186 15.32 -7.25 7.16
C GLY A 186 16.05 -5.99 7.64
N ARG A 187 15.46 -4.79 7.44
CA ARG A 187 16.05 -3.53 7.93
C ARG A 187 16.05 -3.44 9.46
N LYS A 188 15.02 -3.94 10.15
CA LYS A 188 14.94 -3.91 11.61
C LYS A 188 15.88 -4.93 12.25
N SER A 189 15.96 -6.14 11.71
CA SER A 189 16.94 -7.15 12.14
C SER A 189 18.37 -6.67 11.95
N ALA A 190 18.68 -6.00 10.82
CA ALA A 190 19.99 -5.39 10.59
C ALA A 190 20.33 -4.25 11.59
N ARG A 191 19.32 -3.67 12.24
CA ARG A 191 19.48 -2.70 13.34
C ARG A 191 19.56 -3.37 14.73
N GLY A 192 19.54 -4.69 14.79
CA GLY A 192 19.69 -5.48 16.03
C GLY A 192 18.38 -5.76 16.78
N LEU A 193 17.21 -5.49 16.19
CA LEU A 193 15.93 -5.85 16.82
C LEU A 193 15.71 -7.36 16.70
N SER A 194 15.20 -7.96 17.79
CA SER A 194 14.76 -9.36 17.76
C SER A 194 13.51 -9.52 16.90
N LEU A 195 13.21 -10.75 16.47
CA LEU A 195 11.98 -11.03 15.72
C LEU A 195 10.73 -10.64 16.52
N ASP A 196 10.69 -10.96 17.82
CA ASP A 196 9.56 -10.63 18.70
C ASP A 196 9.37 -9.11 18.83
N ASP A 197 10.46 -8.34 18.97
CA ASP A 197 10.37 -6.87 18.99
C ASP A 197 9.81 -6.31 17.68
N ILE A 198 10.12 -6.94 16.55
CA ILE A 198 9.58 -6.53 15.25
C ILE A 198 8.11 -6.89 15.16
N LEU A 199 7.74 -8.12 15.54
CA LEU A 199 6.38 -8.63 15.47
C LEU A 199 5.41 -7.89 16.41
N ALA A 200 5.91 -7.32 17.50
CA ALA A 200 5.12 -6.47 18.39
C ALA A 200 4.61 -5.18 17.69
N VAL A 201 5.35 -4.66 16.71
CA VAL A 201 5.04 -3.37 16.04
C VAL A 201 4.80 -3.50 14.54
N ASN A 202 4.94 -4.70 13.98
CA ASN A 202 4.70 -4.97 12.57
C ASN A 202 4.18 -6.39 12.39
N ALA A 203 2.97 -6.52 11.83
CA ALA A 203 2.46 -7.80 11.38
C ALA A 203 3.43 -8.48 10.39
N ALA A 204 3.51 -9.81 10.45
CA ALA A 204 4.32 -10.61 9.52
C ALA A 204 3.92 -10.37 8.05
N PRO A 205 4.82 -10.56 7.08
CA PRO A 205 4.44 -10.59 5.66
C PRO A 205 3.26 -11.54 5.45
N GLY A 206 2.25 -11.11 4.68
CA GLY A 206 1.02 -11.87 4.48
C GLY A 206 -0.06 -11.65 5.53
N PHE A 207 0.26 -11.09 6.71
CA PHE A 207 -0.71 -10.83 7.78
C PHE A 207 -0.98 -9.34 8.01
N SER A 208 -0.26 -8.44 7.32
CA SER A 208 -0.50 -7.01 7.42
C SER A 208 -1.73 -6.57 6.64
N GLU A 209 -2.62 -5.81 7.29
CA GLU A 209 -3.78 -5.21 6.64
C GLU A 209 -3.40 -4.26 5.47
N HIS A 210 -2.18 -3.70 5.47
CA HIS A 210 -1.69 -2.87 4.35
C HIS A 210 -1.55 -3.65 3.04
N HIS A 211 -1.44 -4.99 3.08
CA HIS A 211 -1.39 -5.79 1.86
C HIS A 211 -2.66 -5.63 1.03
N SER A 212 -3.82 -5.49 1.68
CA SER A 212 -5.12 -5.33 1.01
C SER A 212 -5.30 -3.99 0.28
N GLY A 213 -4.47 -2.99 0.59
CA GLY A 213 -4.71 -1.61 0.19
C GLY A 213 -5.90 -0.94 0.88
N LEU A 214 -6.51 -1.57 1.89
CA LEU A 214 -7.63 -1.03 2.69
C LEU A 214 -7.16 -0.32 3.97
N ALA A 215 -5.93 -0.59 4.42
CA ALA A 215 -5.35 0.06 5.59
C ALA A 215 -4.57 1.33 5.22
N LEU A 216 -4.62 2.29 6.14
CA LEU A 216 -4.00 3.60 6.02
C LEU A 216 -3.46 4.04 7.39
N ASP A 217 -2.19 4.41 7.43
CA ASP A 217 -1.63 5.12 8.57
C ASP A 217 -1.90 6.61 8.42
N ILE A 218 -2.52 7.22 9.43
CA ILE A 218 -2.94 8.62 9.46
C ILE A 218 -2.22 9.35 10.59
N GLY A 219 -1.76 10.57 10.30
CA GLY A 219 -1.17 11.48 11.27
C GLY A 219 -1.61 12.92 11.05
N THR A 220 -0.82 13.84 11.59
CA THR A 220 -0.93 15.30 11.39
C THR A 220 0.46 15.91 11.26
N MET A 221 0.55 17.17 10.80
CA MET A 221 1.83 17.85 10.56
C MET A 221 2.63 18.13 11.83
N ASP A 222 1.95 18.42 12.94
CA ASP A 222 2.58 18.91 14.17
C ASP A 222 3.11 17.79 15.08
N GLU A 223 2.98 16.52 14.66
CA GLU A 223 3.43 15.36 15.42
C GLU A 223 4.35 14.42 14.61
N PRO A 224 5.23 13.69 15.30
CA PRO A 224 5.93 12.56 14.70
C PRO A 224 4.96 11.55 14.07
N PRO A 225 5.33 10.95 12.93
CA PRO A 225 4.50 9.93 12.28
C PRO A 225 4.52 8.62 13.04
N ALA A 226 3.38 7.97 13.10
CA ALA A 226 3.23 6.61 13.64
C ALA A 226 3.78 6.47 15.08
N GLU A 227 3.45 7.46 15.91
CA GLU A 227 3.75 7.47 17.34
C GLU A 227 2.47 7.62 18.17
N GLU A 228 2.51 7.11 19.40
CA GLU A 228 1.36 7.19 20.32
C GLU A 228 0.95 8.64 20.61
N SER A 229 1.87 9.61 20.49
CA SER A 229 1.58 11.03 20.71
C SER A 229 0.45 11.57 19.84
N PHE A 230 0.21 10.96 18.66
CA PHE A 230 -0.89 11.30 17.75
C PHE A 230 -2.25 11.29 18.44
N GLU A 231 -2.45 10.44 19.46
CA GLU A 231 -3.72 10.33 20.17
C GLU A 231 -4.15 11.62 20.89
N ARG A 232 -3.20 12.51 21.17
CA ARG A 232 -3.42 13.78 21.89
C ARG A 232 -3.78 14.94 20.97
N THR A 233 -3.91 14.68 19.67
CA THR A 233 -4.15 15.72 18.66
C THR A 233 -5.64 15.93 18.39
N ALA A 234 -5.99 17.13 17.94
CA ALA A 234 -7.33 17.41 17.42
C ALA A 234 -7.69 16.53 16.20
N ALA A 235 -6.69 16.14 15.41
CA ALA A 235 -6.86 15.26 14.25
C ALA A 235 -7.31 13.85 14.67
N PHE A 236 -6.70 13.28 15.71
CA PHE A 236 -7.13 12.00 16.26
C PHE A 236 -8.51 12.08 16.91
N ALA A 237 -8.78 13.15 17.67
CA ALA A 237 -10.11 13.38 18.25
C ALA A 237 -11.20 13.40 17.15
N TRP A 238 -10.95 14.13 16.05
CA TRP A 238 -11.85 14.16 14.90
C TRP A 238 -12.04 12.77 14.27
N LEU A 239 -10.96 12.00 14.07
CA LEU A 239 -11.07 10.63 13.54
C LEU A 239 -11.92 9.71 14.44
N ARG A 240 -11.76 9.81 15.76
CA ARG A 240 -12.54 9.00 16.72
C ARG A 240 -14.05 9.23 16.60
N GLU A 241 -14.45 10.43 16.20
CA GLU A 241 -15.85 10.82 16.05
C GLU A 241 -16.39 10.52 14.64
N HIS A 242 -15.59 10.77 13.59
CA HIS A 242 -16.08 10.82 12.21
C HIS A 242 -15.57 9.70 11.30
N ALA A 243 -14.45 9.02 11.61
CA ALA A 243 -13.86 8.06 10.68
C ALA A 243 -14.82 6.90 10.33
N GLY A 244 -15.66 6.48 11.28
CA GLY A 244 -16.68 5.46 11.08
C GLY A 244 -17.73 5.84 10.04
N GLU A 245 -18.08 7.13 9.91
CA GLU A 245 -19.02 7.64 8.91
C GLU A 245 -18.45 7.51 7.48
N HIS A 246 -17.14 7.41 7.38
CA HIS A 246 -16.41 7.15 6.13
C HIS A 246 -16.03 5.68 5.96
N GLY A 247 -16.43 4.79 6.88
CA GLY A 247 -16.15 3.36 6.83
C GLY A 247 -14.77 2.94 7.33
N PHE A 248 -14.08 3.82 8.08
CA PHE A 248 -12.79 3.52 8.71
C PHE A 248 -12.94 3.19 10.19
N ALA A 249 -12.18 2.20 10.65
CA ALA A 249 -12.06 1.85 12.06
C ALA A 249 -10.59 1.65 12.43
N MET A 250 -10.24 1.93 13.68
CA MET A 250 -8.89 1.72 14.19
C MET A 250 -8.70 0.23 14.53
N SER A 251 -7.70 -0.42 13.93
CA SER A 251 -7.52 -1.88 14.05
C SER A 251 -6.83 -2.31 15.34
N TYR A 252 -5.93 -1.47 15.88
CA TYR A 252 -5.09 -1.83 17.02
C TYR A 252 -5.29 -0.86 18.20
N PRO A 253 -6.46 -0.88 18.87
CA PRO A 253 -6.62 -0.19 20.15
C PRO A 253 -5.74 -0.80 21.25
N ARG A 254 -5.64 -0.12 22.39
CA ARG A 254 -5.05 -0.69 23.61
C ARG A 254 -5.75 -2.02 23.93
N ASN A 255 -4.96 -3.03 24.31
CA ASN A 255 -5.42 -4.39 24.63
C ASN A 255 -6.14 -5.10 23.47
N ASN A 256 -5.81 -4.78 22.22
CA ASN A 256 -6.26 -5.58 21.08
C ASN A 256 -5.72 -7.03 21.20
N PRO A 257 -6.44 -8.03 20.65
CA PRO A 257 -6.08 -9.43 20.82
C PRO A 257 -4.92 -9.89 19.93
N HIS A 258 -4.39 -9.02 19.06
CA HIS A 258 -3.45 -9.40 18.01
C HIS A 258 -2.00 -9.45 18.46
N GLY A 259 -1.70 -9.01 19.69
CA GLY A 259 -0.33 -8.87 20.18
C GLY A 259 0.45 -7.75 19.50
N ILE A 260 -0.22 -6.94 18.67
CA ILE A 260 0.32 -5.71 18.09
C ILE A 260 0.15 -4.59 19.11
N VAL A 261 1.15 -3.72 19.26
CA VAL A 261 1.08 -2.56 20.15
C VAL A 261 -0.09 -1.64 19.79
N TYR A 262 -0.41 -0.72 20.69
CA TYR A 262 -1.41 0.29 20.39
C TYR A 262 -0.94 1.21 19.24
N GLU A 263 -1.75 1.30 18.18
CA GLU A 263 -1.44 2.10 16.98
C GLU A 263 -2.55 3.12 16.71
N PRO A 264 -2.58 4.30 17.38
CA PRO A 264 -3.60 5.33 17.14
C PRO A 264 -3.62 5.86 15.69
N TRP A 265 -2.54 5.64 14.96
CA TRP A 265 -2.40 6.03 13.56
C TRP A 265 -2.96 5.01 12.57
N HIS A 266 -3.21 3.76 12.95
CA HIS A 266 -3.55 2.69 11.99
C HIS A 266 -5.07 2.52 11.84
N TRP A 267 -5.60 2.85 10.66
CA TRP A 267 -7.02 2.80 10.34
C TRP A 267 -7.30 1.93 9.12
N ARG A 268 -8.29 1.06 9.20
CA ARG A 268 -8.70 0.18 8.11
C ARG A 268 -10.10 0.51 7.60
N TYR A 269 -10.23 0.59 6.29
CA TYR A 269 -11.51 0.67 5.62
C TYR A 269 -12.22 -0.69 5.63
N ALA A 270 -13.45 -0.73 6.15
CA ALA A 270 -14.28 -1.94 6.22
C ALA A 270 -15.56 -1.85 5.38
N GLY A 271 -15.76 -0.76 4.65
CA GLY A 271 -17.03 -0.42 4.03
C GLY A 271 -17.82 0.60 4.86
N ALA A 272 -18.74 1.32 4.22
CA ALA A 272 -19.66 2.25 4.85
C ALA A 272 -21.10 1.78 4.67
#